data_AF-A0A1M6ZX55-F1
#
_entry.id   AF-A0A1M6ZX55-F1
#
_cell.length_a   1.000
_cell.length_b   1.000
_cell.length_c   1.000
_cell.angle_alpha   90.00
_cell.angle_beta   90.00
_cell.angle_gamma   90.00
#
_symmetry.space_group_name_H-M   'P 1'
#
loop_
_entity.id
_entity.type
_entity.pdbx_description
1 polymer ?
#
loop_
_entity_poly.entity_id
_entity_poly.type
_entity_poly.pdbx_seq_one_letter_code
_entity_poly.pdbx_strand_id
1 'polypeptide(L)'
;MAKQKKPIHRVQMTEGKRNIIHQLMEEYDIQTAEDIQEALKDLLGGTIKEMMEAEMEDHLGYEKFERSDNDDYRNGYKRKRINSSY
;
A
#
# COMPACT_ATOMS: atom_id res chain seq x y z
N MET A 1 37.45 8.00 -7.23
CA MET A 1 36.48 7.64 -6.16
C MET A 1 35.82 6.31 -6.54
N ALA A 2 36.03 5.25 -5.74
CA ALA A 2 35.51 3.91 -6.03
C ALA A 2 33.99 3.86 -5.80
N LYS A 3 33.21 3.46 -6.81
CA LYS A 3 31.76 3.23 -6.68
C LYS A 3 31.54 2.12 -5.64
N GLN A 4 30.95 2.44 -4.49
CA GLN A 4 30.54 1.44 -3.51
C GLN A 4 29.52 0.50 -4.16
N LYS A 5 29.77 -0.81 -4.11
CA LYS A 5 28.83 -1.81 -4.61
C LYS A 5 27.58 -1.77 -3.73
N LYS A 6 26.41 -1.56 -4.33
CA LYS A 6 25.12 -1.60 -3.62
C LYS A 6 24.97 -2.98 -2.95
N PRO A 7 24.52 -3.06 -1.69
CA PRO A 7 24.30 -4.34 -1.02
C PRO A 7 23.25 -5.14 -1.80
N ILE A 8 23.60 -6.36 -2.20
CA ILE A 8 22.68 -7.27 -2.87
C ILE A 8 21.72 -7.79 -1.80
N HIS A 9 20.46 -7.36 -1.86
CA HIS A 9 19.42 -7.90 -0.99
C HIS A 9 19.12 -9.34 -1.40
N ARG A 10 19.50 -10.32 -0.56
CA ARG A 10 19.15 -11.73 -0.77
C ARG A 10 17.75 -11.98 -0.23
N VAL A 11 16.79 -12.22 -1.12
CA VAL A 11 15.43 -12.54 -0.72
C VAL A 11 15.39 -13.96 -0.16
N GLN A 12 15.03 -14.10 1.12
CA GLN A 12 14.65 -15.38 1.70
C GLN A 12 13.15 -15.59 1.46
N MET A 13 12.84 -16.58 0.61
CA MET A 13 11.46 -16.96 0.29
C MET A 13 10.93 -17.92 1.35
N THR A 14 10.09 -17.42 2.26
CA THR A 14 9.25 -18.23 3.13
C THR A 14 7.97 -18.63 2.40
N GLU A 15 7.29 -19.68 2.84
CA GLU A 15 6.03 -20.14 2.22
C GLU A 15 4.97 -19.03 2.18
N GLY A 16 4.82 -18.27 3.28
CA GLY A 16 3.91 -17.12 3.31
C GLY A 16 4.24 -16.04 2.27
N LYS A 17 5.53 -15.77 2.02
CA LYS A 17 5.92 -14.80 0.97
C LYS A 17 5.60 -15.32 -0.43
N ARG A 18 5.74 -16.63 -0.68
CA ARG A 18 5.35 -17.23 -1.96
C ARG A 18 3.85 -17.10 -2.20
N ASN A 19 3.04 -17.33 -1.17
CA ASN A 19 1.59 -17.21 -1.28
C ASN A 19 1.16 -15.77 -1.60
N ILE A 20 1.76 -14.78 -0.94
CA ILE A 20 1.49 -13.37 -1.22
C ILE A 20 1.90 -13.00 -2.65
N ILE A 21 3.06 -13.47 -3.11
CA ILE A 21 3.51 -13.22 -4.49
C ILE A 21 2.53 -13.84 -5.50
N HIS A 22 2.07 -15.08 -5.27
CA HIS A 22 1.09 -15.72 -6.14
C HIS A 22 -0.23 -14.96 -6.20
N GLN A 23 -0.76 -14.52 -5.05
CA GLN A 23 -1.98 -13.70 -5.02
C GLN A 23 -1.80 -12.38 -5.76
N LEU A 24 -0.65 -11.71 -5.60
CA LEU A 24 -0.37 -10.46 -6.32
C LEU A 24 -0.26 -10.68 -7.84
N MET A 25 0.34 -11.79 -8.27
CA MET A 25 0.44 -12.13 -9.70
C MET A 25 -0.92 -12.38 -10.33
N GLU A 26 -1.84 -13.02 -9.61
CA GLU A 26 -3.21 -13.31 -10.07
C GLU A 26 -4.09 -12.06 -10.07
N GLU A 27 -4.08 -11.28 -8.99
CA GLU A 27 -4.94 -10.09 -8.83
C GLU A 27 -4.61 -8.98 -9.84
N TYR A 28 -3.31 -8.78 -10.13
CA TYR A 28 -2.83 -7.73 -11.03
C TYR A 28 -2.56 -8.21 -12.47
N ASP A 29 -2.86 -9.48 -12.79
CA ASP A 29 -2.56 -10.11 -14.10
C ASP A 29 -1.15 -9.77 -14.63
N ILE A 30 -0.14 -10.05 -13.80
CA ILE A 30 1.23 -9.61 -14.05
C ILE A 30 1.86 -10.45 -15.16
N GLN A 31 2.20 -9.83 -16.29
CA GLN A 31 2.83 -10.51 -17.44
C GLN A 31 4.27 -10.05 -17.69
N THR A 32 4.60 -8.81 -17.34
CA THR A 32 5.89 -8.18 -17.61
C THR A 32 6.56 -7.61 -16.36
N ALA A 33 7.84 -7.26 -16.49
CA ALA A 33 8.57 -6.60 -15.41
C ALA A 33 8.05 -5.18 -15.11
N GLU A 34 7.41 -4.53 -16.07
CA GLU A 34 6.81 -3.20 -15.90
C GLU A 34 5.51 -3.31 -15.09
N ASP A 35 4.68 -4.32 -15.36
CA ASP A 35 3.45 -4.59 -14.60
C ASP A 35 3.73 -4.85 -13.12
N ILE A 36 4.85 -5.53 -12.82
CA ILE A 36 5.31 -5.70 -11.42
C ILE A 36 5.55 -4.35 -10.74
N GLN A 37 6.16 -3.40 -11.44
CA GLN A 37 6.45 -2.09 -10.86
C GLN A 37 5.19 -1.26 -10.65
N GLU A 38 4.22 -1.36 -11.57
CA GLU A 38 2.92 -0.70 -11.44
C GLU A 38 2.11 -1.30 -10.28
N ALA A 39 2.02 -2.63 -10.21
CA ALA A 39 1.38 -3.33 -9.09
C ALA A 39 1.99 -2.96 -7.74
N LEU A 40 3.32 -2.82 -7.64
CA LEU A 40 3.98 -2.39 -6.41
C LEU A 40 3.67 -0.94 -6.04
N LYS A 41 3.56 -0.03 -7.02
CA LYS A 41 3.14 1.36 -6.78
C LYS A 41 1.71 1.44 -6.26
N ASP A 42 0.81 0.67 -6.87
CA ASP A 42 -0.59 0.62 -6.49
C ASP A 42 -0.77 -0.02 -5.11
N LEU A 43 -0.06 -1.12 -4.83
CA LEU A 43 -0.06 -1.76 -3.52
C LEU A 43 0.43 -0.80 -2.42
N LEU A 44 1.49 -0.04 -2.69
CA LEU A 44 1.98 0.99 -1.77
C LEU A 44 0.94 2.12 -1.58
N GLY A 45 0.29 2.56 -2.66
CA GLY A 45 -0.77 3.56 -2.59
C GLY A 45 -1.99 3.08 -1.81
N GLY A 46 -2.40 1.83 -2.02
CA GLY A 46 -3.51 1.17 -1.33
C GLY A 46 -3.24 1.01 0.16
N THR A 47 -2.06 0.49 0.53
CA THR A 47 -1.66 0.34 1.93
C THR A 47 -1.61 1.68 2.68
N ILE A 48 -1.04 2.73 2.07
CA ILE A 48 -1.06 4.07 2.69
C ILE A 48 -2.49 4.58 2.86
N LYS A 49 -3.38 4.32 1.89
CA LYS A 49 -4.79 4.71 1.98
C LYS A 49 -5.49 3.98 3.13
N GLU A 50 -5.32 2.68 3.25
CA GLU A 50 -5.91 1.88 4.34
C GLU A 50 -5.41 2.35 5.71
N MET A 51 -4.10 2.62 5.84
CA MET A 51 -3.55 3.21 7.07
C MET A 51 -4.21 4.54 7.41
N MET A 52 -4.38 5.44 6.44
CA MET A 52 -5.05 6.72 6.67
C MET A 52 -6.54 6.56 7.01
N GLU A 53 -7.22 5.56 6.43
CA GLU A 53 -8.63 5.28 6.77
C GLU A 53 -8.77 4.76 8.20
N ALA A 54 -7.86 3.88 8.64
CA ALA A 54 -7.79 3.40 10.02
C ALA A 54 -7.46 4.52 11.02
N GLU A 55 -6.51 5.41 10.68
CA GLU A 55 -6.20 6.59 11.51
C GLU A 55 -7.42 7.53 11.62
N MET A 56 -8.21 7.67 10.55
CA MET A 56 -9.44 8.47 10.58
C MET A 56 -10.56 7.82 11.40
N GLU A 57 -10.64 6.49 11.41
CA GLU A 57 -11.56 5.74 12.28
C GLU A 57 -11.21 5.94 13.75
N ASP A 58 -9.94 5.81 14.11
CA ASP A 58 -9.46 6.05 15.48
C ASP A 58 -9.67 7.51 15.91
N HIS A 59 -9.37 8.47 15.02
CA HIS A 59 -9.52 9.89 15.32
C HIS A 59 -10.98 10.31 15.54
N LEU A 60 -11.90 9.81 14.72
CA LEU A 60 -13.32 10.16 14.82
C LEU A 60 -14.08 9.27 15.81
N GLY A 61 -13.55 8.09 16.13
CA GLY A 61 -14.16 7.10 17.00
C GLY A 61 -15.36 6.36 16.40
N TYR A 62 -15.51 6.39 15.06
CA TYR A 62 -16.59 5.69 14.36
C TYR A 62 -16.19 5.27 12.94
N GLU A 63 -16.73 4.14 12.49
CA GLU A 63 -16.52 3.59 11.16
C GLU A 63 -17.27 4.36 10.07
N LYS A 64 -16.86 4.20 8.81
CA LYS A 64 -17.55 4.85 7.70
C LYS A 64 -19.01 4.40 7.62
N PHE A 65 -19.92 5.38 7.64
CA PHE A 65 -21.39 5.19 7.67
C PHE A 65 -21.97 4.68 8.99
N GLU A 66 -21.16 4.52 10.03
CA GLU A 66 -21.67 4.26 11.37
C GLU A 66 -22.44 5.48 11.89
N ARG A 67 -23.54 5.23 12.61
CA ARG A 67 -24.25 6.30 13.30
C ARG A 67 -23.44 6.68 14.54
N SER A 68 -23.03 7.94 14.58
CA SER A 68 -22.29 8.49 15.71
C SER A 68 -22.97 9.78 16.18
N ASP A 69 -22.90 10.02 17.48
CA ASP A 69 -23.29 11.29 18.11
C ASP A 69 -22.14 12.32 18.04
N ASN A 70 -21.07 12.04 17.29
CA ASN A 70 -19.95 12.95 17.06
C ASN A 70 -20.39 14.14 16.16
N ASP A 71 -20.00 15.34 16.56
CA ASP A 71 -20.25 16.59 15.83
C ASP A 71 -19.42 16.67 14.53
N ASP A 72 -18.28 15.97 14.46
CA ASP A 72 -17.38 15.97 13.32
C ASP A 72 -17.71 14.86 12.31
N TYR A 73 -17.90 15.27 11.05
CA TYR A 73 -18.28 14.39 9.94
C TYR A 73 -17.17 14.22 8.91
N ARG A 74 -17.06 12.99 8.38
CA ARG A 74 -16.17 12.69 7.24
C ARG A 74 -16.57 13.52 6.01
N ASN A 75 -15.63 14.30 5.50
CA ASN A 75 -15.86 15.23 4.39
C ASN A 75 -15.16 14.79 3.08
N GLY A 76 -15.34 13.52 2.70
CA GLY A 76 -14.80 12.97 1.45
C GLY A 76 -13.28 12.83 1.43
N TYR A 77 -12.70 12.85 0.23
CA TYR A 77 -11.29 12.55 0.00
C TYR A 77 -10.59 13.64 -0.83
N LYS A 78 -9.29 13.86 -0.58
CA LYS A 78 -8.45 14.77 -1.36
C LYS A 78 -7.32 14.01 -2.04
N ARG A 79 -7.13 14.24 -3.34
CA ARG A 79 -6.04 13.64 -4.10
C ARG A 79 -4.69 14.26 -3.73
N LYS A 80 -3.70 13.43 -3.41
CA LYS A 80 -2.30 13.83 -3.18
C LYS A 80 -1.38 12.99 -4.06
N ARG A 81 -0.39 13.63 -4.69
CA ARG A 81 0.71 12.94 -5.38
C ARG A 81 1.84 12.76 -4.40
N ILE A 82 2.34 11.54 -4.26
CA ILE A 82 3.39 11.18 -3.31
C ILE A 82 4.57 10.66 -4.12
N ASN A 83 5.77 11.14 -3.80
CA ASN A 83 7.00 10.65 -4.40
C ASN A 83 7.59 9.58 -3.46
N SER A 84 7.68 8.36 -3.95
CA SER A 84 8.19 7.22 -3.21
C SER A 84 9.47 6.67 -3.87
N SER A 85 10.14 5.72 -3.23
CA SER A 85 11.27 5.01 -3.85
C SER A 85 10.83 4.07 -4.98
N TYR A 86 9.54 3.74 -5.03
CA TYR A 86 8.86 2.96 -6.06
C TYR A 86 8.00 3.87 -6.94
#